data_AF-A0A7X5N0V8-F1
#
_entry.id   AF-A0A7X5N0V8-F1
#
_cell.length_a   1.000
_cell.length_b   1.000
_cell.length_c   1.000
_cell.angle_alpha   90.00
_cell.angle_beta   90.00
_cell.angle_gamma   90.00
#
_symmetry.space_group_name_H-M   'P 1'
#
loop_
_entity.id
_entity.type
_entity.pdbx_description
1 polymer ?
#
loop_
_entity_poly.entity_id
_entity_poly.type
_entity_poly.pdbx_seq_one_letter_code
_entity_poly.pdbx_strand_id
1 'polypeptide(L)' 'TKIERVTILVSPHVDKDARDQYETRTHKRVLDIVDPNDKTVDALMKLELAAGVDVQIKLT' A
#
# COMPACT_ATOMS: atom_id res chain seq x y z
N THR A 1 3.92 0.81 8.75
CA THR A 1 3.69 1.75 7.61
C THR A 1 5.04 2.16 7.06
N LYS A 2 5.25 2.05 5.74
CA LYS A 2 6.45 2.57 5.08
C LYS A 2 6.14 3.98 4.59
N ILE A 3 7.05 4.93 4.83
CA ILE A 3 6.92 6.32 4.39
C ILE A 3 8.09 6.60 3.44
N GLU A 4 7.78 6.84 2.17
CA GLU A 4 8.75 7.27 1.17
C GLU A 4 8.59 8.76 0.95
N ARG A 5 9.66 9.52 1.12
CA ARG A 5 9.67 10.98 0.98
C ARG A 5 10.47 11.37 -0.25
N VAL A 6 9.90 12.20 -1.09
CA VAL A 6 10.54 12.72 -2.29
C VAL A 6 10.50 14.23 -2.22
N THR A 7 11.65 14.87 -2.44
CA THR A 7 11.76 16.32 -2.47
C THR A 7 12.18 16.75 -3.87
N ILE A 8 11.38 17.61 -4.49
CA ILE A 8 11.58 18.06 -5.87
C ILE A 8 11.77 19.58 -5.85
N LEU A 9 12.60 20.09 -6.76
CA LEU A 9 12.68 21.52 -7.01
C LEU A 9 11.46 21.97 -7.83
N VAL A 10 10.77 22.99 -7.33
CA VAL A 10 9.59 23.53 -8.02
C VAL A 10 10.01 24.39 -9.21
N SER A 11 11.15 25.07 -9.09
CA SER A 11 11.65 25.95 -10.15
C SER A 11 12.41 25.17 -11.23
N PRO A 12 12.16 25.46 -12.52
CA PRO A 12 12.92 24.87 -13.62
C PRO A 12 14.37 25.40 -13.70
N HIS A 13 14.70 26.55 -13.09
CA HIS A 13 16.06 27.11 -13.12
C HIS A 13 16.40 27.92 -11.86
N VAL A 14 17.63 27.73 -11.35
CA VAL A 14 18.32 28.53 -10.31
C VAL A 14 17.75 28.50 -8.88
N ASP A 15 16.43 28.51 -8.66
CA ASP A 15 15.88 28.58 -7.29
C ASP A 15 15.98 27.24 -6.54
N LYS A 16 17.03 27.11 -5.72
CA LYS A 16 17.33 25.90 -4.93
C LYS A 16 16.51 25.77 -3.63
N ASP A 17 15.94 26.88 -3.17
CA ASP A 17 15.17 26.96 -1.92
C ASP A 17 13.69 26.68 -2.12
N ALA A 18 13.19 26.83 -3.36
CA ALA A 18 11.84 26.43 -3.74
C ALA A 18 11.76 24.89 -3.88
N ARG A 19 11.35 24.22 -2.80
CA ARG A 19 11.23 22.76 -2.73
C ARG A 19 9.82 22.32 -2.35
N ASP A 20 9.30 21.35 -3.08
CA ASP A 20 8.10 20.62 -2.69
C ASP A 20 8.49 19.30 -2.04
N GLN A 21 7.84 18.98 -0.93
CA GLN A 21 8.01 17.72 -0.22
C GLN A 21 6.75 16.89 -0.35
N TYR A 22 6.88 15.76 -1.03
CA TYR A 22 5.81 14.78 -1.18
C TYR A 22 6.15 13.53 -0.36
N GLU A 23 5.11 12.82 0.08
CA GLU A 23 5.26 11.52 0.67
C GLU A 23 4.27 10.51 0.11
N THR A 24 4.73 9.28 -0.09
CA THR A 24 3.90 8.12 -0.37
C THR A 24 3.92 7.21 0.84
N ARG A 25 2.74 6.94 1.40
CA ARG A 25 2.59 6.08 2.59
C ARG A 25 2.01 4.72 2.18
N THR A 26 2.83 3.68 2.30
CA THR A 26 2.37 2.30 2.08
C THR A 26 2.02 1.66 3.41
N HIS A 27 0.74 1.36 3.60
CA HIS A 27 0.23 0.69 4.79
C HIS A 27 0.14 -0.81 4.54
N LYS A 28 0.93 -1.60 5.29
CA LYS A 28 0.85 -3.06 5.29
C LYS A 28 0.01 -3.52 6.48
N ARG A 29 -0.99 -4.36 6.22
CA ARG A 29 -1.80 -5.03 7.24
C ARG A 29 -1.56 -6.53 7.11
N VAL A 30 -1.42 -7.22 8.24
CA VAL A 30 -1.27 -8.68 8.29
C VAL A 30 -2.49 -9.23 8.99
N LEU A 31 -3.11 -10.24 8.38
CA LEU A 31 -4.24 -10.96 8.93
C LEU A 31 -3.89 -12.44 8.85
N ASP A 32 -3.98 -13.13 9.98
CA ASP A 32 -3.66 -14.56 10.09
C ASP A 32 -4.95 -15.32 10.41
N ILE A 33 -5.17 -16.45 9.74
CA ILE A 33 -6.38 -17.28 9.86
C ILE A 33 -5.92 -18.65 10.38
N VAL A 34 -6.21 -18.91 11.65
CA VAL A 34 -5.74 -20.11 12.37
C VAL A 34 -6.40 -21.40 11.86
N ASP A 35 -7.66 -21.34 11.43
CA ASP A 35 -8.41 -22.49 10.90
C ASP A 35 -9.12 -22.13 9.57
N PRO A 36 -8.48 -22.36 8.42
CA PRO A 36 -9.13 -22.17 7.13
C PRO A 36 -10.14 -23.31 6.89
N ASN A 37 -11.40 -22.94 6.67
CA ASN A 37 -12.45 -23.82 6.16
C ASN A 37 -12.58 -23.55 4.65
N ASP A 38 -12.91 -24.56 3.84
CA ASP A 38 -13.04 -24.40 2.38
C ASP A 38 -14.02 -23.26 2.00
N LYS A 39 -15.09 -23.08 2.78
CA LYS A 39 -16.05 -21.97 2.61
C LYS A 39 -15.44 -20.61 2.93
N THR A 40 -14.49 -20.51 3.87
CA THR A 40 -13.83 -19.23 4.18
C THR A 40 -12.78 -18.87 3.13
N VAL A 41 -12.13 -19.84 2.49
CA VAL A 41 -11.24 -19.57 1.33
C VAL A 41 -12.03 -19.02 0.15
N ASP A 42 -13.16 -19.65 -0.19
CA ASP A 42 -14.06 -19.19 -1.25
C ASP A 42 -14.64 -17.80 -0.98
N ALA A 43 -14.96 -17.50 0.28
CA ALA A 43 -15.47 -16.20 0.69
C ALA A 43 -14.42 -15.09 0.55
N LEU A 44 -13.14 -15.38 0.82
CA LEU A 44 -12.04 -14.42 0.68
C LEU A 44 -11.71 -14.13 -0.78
N MET A 45 -11.84 -15.11 -1.68
CA MET A 45 -11.66 -14.89 -3.12
C MET A 45 -12.80 -14.11 -3.77
N LYS A 46 -14.03 -14.25 -3.25
CA LYS A 46 -15.21 -13.52 -3.75
C LYS A 46 -15.41 -12.13 -3.14
N LEU A 47 -14.58 -11.74 -2.17
CA LEU A 47 -14.75 -10.47 -1.48
C LEU A 47 -14.40 -9.32 -2.43
N GLU A 48 -15.34 -8.41 -2.65
CA GLU A 48 -15.08 -7.19 -3.41
C GLU A 48 -14.19 -6.26 -2.58
N LEU A 49 -12.90 -6.29 -2.87
CA LEU A 49 -11.93 -5.36 -2.31
C LEU A 49 -11.97 -4.05 -3.09
N ALA A 50 -11.76 -2.94 -2.37
CA ALA A 50 -11.70 -1.63 -3.00
C ALA A 50 -10.52 -1.56 -4.00
N ALA A 51 -10.77 -0.98 -5.17
CA ALA A 51 -9.74 -0.72 -6.18
C ALA A 51 -8.62 0.14 -5.55
N GLY A 52 -7.42 -0.44 -5.38
CA GLY A 52 -6.27 0.22 -4.75
C GLY A 52 -5.66 -0.53 -3.55
N VAL A 53 -6.23 -1.67 -3.15
CA VAL A 53 -5.64 -2.55 -2.13
C VAL A 53 -4.96 -3.74 -2.80
N ASP A 54 -3.65 -3.92 -2.56
CA ASP A 54 -2.92 -5.12 -2.95
C ASP A 54 -3.05 -6.18 -1.84
N VAL A 55 -3.42 -7.40 -2.20
CA VAL A 55 -3.57 -8.53 -1.27
C VAL A 55 -2.67 -9.68 -1.71
N GLN A 56 -1.82 -10.14 -0.80
CA GLN A 56 -0.98 -11.32 -1.00
C GLN A 56 -1.46 -12.43 -0.08
N ILE A 57 -1.92 -13.53 -0.67
CA ILE A 57 -2.32 -14.74 0.05
C ILE A 57 -1.15 -15.73 -0.03
N LYS A 58 -0.69 -16.22 1.13
CA LYS A 58 0.35 -17.25 1.21
C LYS A 58 -0.25 -18.46 1.92
N LEU A 59 -0.43 -19.56 1.20
CA LEU A 59 -0.72 -20.86 1.82
C LEU A 59 0.61 -21.50 2.22
N THR A 60 0.67 -22.03 3.44
CA THR A 60 1.78 -22.86 3.94
C THR A 60 1.36 -24.32 3.98
#